data_AF-A0A392TJ78-F1
#
_entry.id   AF-A0A392TJ78-F1
#
_cell.length_a   1.000
_cell.length_b   1.000
_cell.length_c   1.000
_cell.angle_alpha   90.00
_cell.angle_beta   90.00
_cell.angle_gamma   90.00
#
_symmetry.space_group_name_H-M   'P 1'
#
loop_
_entity.id
_entity.type
_entity.pdbx_description
1 polymer ?
#
loop_
_entity_poly.entity_id
_entity_poly.type
_entity_poly.pdbx_seq_one_letter_code
_entity_poly.pdbx_strand_id
1 'polypeptide(L)' 'MRGLSDHCPLVLTANEEDWGPRPSRMLKCWKDVPVYHLFVRDKWNSLQVDGWGGFVLKEKLKMIKLALKD' A
#
# COMPACT_ATOMS: atom_id res chain seq x y z
N MET A 1 16.10 14.26 25.06
CA MET A 1 15.03 15.15 24.56
C MET A 1 15.54 15.86 23.32
N ARG A 2 14.96 15.62 22.14
CA ARG A 2 15.37 16.28 20.89
C ARG A 2 14.36 17.39 20.61
N GLY A 3 14.85 18.63 20.56
CA GLY A 3 14.05 19.84 20.42
C GLY A 3 13.20 19.81 19.15
N LEU A 4 11.89 19.99 19.34
CA LEU A 4 10.97 20.33 18.26
C LEU A 4 11.08 21.84 18.06
N SER A 5 11.62 22.24 16.90
CA SER A 5 11.57 23.60 16.43
C SER A 5 10.12 24.08 16.41
N ASP A 6 9.87 25.24 17.00
CA ASP A 6 8.59 25.96 17.06
C ASP A 6 8.18 26.58 15.71
N HIS A 7 9.02 26.41 14.68
CA HIS A 7 8.68 26.74 13.30
C HIS A 7 7.91 25.61 12.60
N CYS A 8 6.81 25.96 11.93
CA CYS A 8 6.12 25.06 10.99
C CYS A 8 6.93 24.98 9.68
N PRO A 9 7.51 23.82 9.33
CA PRO A 9 8.28 23.71 8.09
C PRO A 9 7.34 23.76 6.89
N LEU A 10 7.53 24.77 6.02
CA LEU A 10 6.92 24.81 4.70
C LEU A 10 7.72 23.87 3.79
N VAL A 11 7.19 22.67 3.59
CA VAL A 11 7.76 21.70 2.65
C VAL A 11 7.34 22.10 1.25
N LEU A 12 8.28 22.68 0.50
CA LEU A 12 8.10 23.01 -0.91
C LEU A 12 8.59 21.83 -1.77
N THR A 13 7.69 21.24 -2.56
CA THR A 13 8.02 20.20 -3.54
C THR A 13 8.02 20.81 -4.94
N ALA A 14 9.20 20.92 -5.56
CA ALA A 14 9.32 21.23 -6.98
C ALA A 14 9.43 19.91 -7.76
N ASN A 15 8.59 19.74 -8.79
CA ASN A 15 8.37 18.52 -9.59
C ASN A 15 7.43 17.49 -8.95
N GLU A 16 6.16 17.87 -8.76
CA GLU A 16 5.10 16.87 -8.61
C GLU A 16 4.87 16.19 -9.98
N GLU A 17 5.53 15.07 -10.23
CA GLU A 17 4.90 14.03 -11.03
C GLU A 17 3.75 13.47 -10.18
N ASP A 18 2.60 14.16 -10.23
CA ASP A 18 1.41 13.75 -9.51
C ASP A 18 0.78 12.55 -10.22
N TRP A 19 1.37 11.37 -9.98
CA TRP A 19 0.84 10.06 -10.40
C TRP A 19 -0.50 9.71 -9.71
N GLY A 20 -1.12 10.68 -9.03
CA GLY A 20 -2.34 10.54 -8.29
C GLY A 20 -2.14 9.91 -6.91
N PRO A 21 -3.24 9.72 -6.16
CA PRO A 21 -3.19 9.17 -4.83
C PRO A 21 -2.59 7.77 -4.86
N ARG A 22 -1.63 7.52 -3.94
CA ARG A 22 -0.91 6.27 -3.79
C ARG A 22 -1.88 5.06 -3.93
N PRO A 23 -1.69 4.17 -4.93
CA PRO A 23 -2.68 3.14 -5.29
C PRO A 23 -3.03 2.18 -4.15
N SER A 24 -2.12 2.01 -3.20
CA SER A 24 -2.36 1.25 -1.97
C SER A 24 -1.86 2.02 -0.74
N ARG A 25 -2.71 2.08 0.29
CA ARG A 25 -2.39 2.57 1.63
C ARG A 25 -2.40 1.39 2.60
N MET A 26 -1.37 0.56 2.51
CA MET A 26 -1.12 -0.52 3.48
C MET A 26 -0.42 0.07 4.71
N LEU A 27 -0.90 -0.26 5.91
CA LEU A 27 -0.20 0.15 7.13
C LEU A 27 1.17 -0.53 7.19
N LYS A 28 2.22 0.21 7.57
CA LYS A 28 3.60 -0.32 7.63
C LYS A 28 3.71 -1.54 8.55
N CYS A 29 2.96 -1.54 9.66
CA CYS A 29 2.97 -2.61 10.66
C CYS A 29 2.54 -3.98 10.14
N TRP A 30 1.82 -4.06 9.02
CA TRP A 30 1.44 -5.36 8.45
C TRP A 30 2.66 -6.19 8.05
N LYS A 31 3.75 -5.55 7.62
CA LYS A 31 4.99 -6.26 7.28
C LYS A 31 5.67 -6.91 8.49
N ASP A 32 5.42 -6.39 9.67
CA ASP A 32 6.03 -6.86 10.92
C ASP A 32 5.26 -8.07 11.48
N VAL A 33 4.08 -8.38 10.95
CA VAL A 33 3.34 -9.59 11.30
C VAL A 33 4.00 -10.80 10.60
N PRO A 34 4.54 -11.79 11.34
CA PRO A 34 5.39 -12.84 10.77
C PRO A 34 4.74 -13.65 9.62
N VAL A 35 3.42 -13.79 9.64
CA VAL A 35 2.66 -14.59 8.67
C VAL A 35 2.18 -13.76 7.47
N TYR A 36 2.31 -12.43 7.53
CA TYR A 36 1.73 -11.53 6.52
C TYR A 36 2.27 -11.77 5.12
N HIS A 37 3.59 -11.98 5.00
CA HIS A 37 4.22 -12.26 3.72
C HIS A 37 3.73 -13.56 3.07
N LEU A 38 3.54 -14.62 3.88
CA LEU A 38 2.94 -15.86 3.39
C LEU A 38 1.49 -15.65 2.98
N PHE A 39 0.69 -14.99 3.83
CA PHE A 39 -0.71 -14.70 3.53
C PHE A 39 -0.89 -13.96 2.20
N VAL A 40 -0.12 -12.89 1.97
CA VAL A 40 -0.20 -12.10 0.73
C VAL A 40 0.19 -12.96 -0.48
N ARG A 41 1.27 -13.75 -0.37
CA ARG A 41 1.72 -14.63 -1.45
C ARG A 41 0.67 -15.68 -1.80
N ASP A 42 0.10 -16.33 -0.80
CA ASP A 42 -0.85 -17.42 -0.99
C ASP A 42 -2.14 -16.89 -1.62
N LYS A 43 -2.66 -15.76 -1.11
CA LYS A 43 -3.82 -15.10 -1.73
C LYS A 43 -3.52 -14.60 -3.15
N TRP A 44 -2.35 -13.99 -3.36
CA TRP A 44 -1.96 -13.49 -4.69
C TRP A 44 -1.97 -14.60 -5.75
N ASN A 45 -1.46 -15.78 -5.40
CA ASN A 45 -1.40 -16.95 -6.27
C ASN A 45 -2.76 -17.65 -6.44
N SER A 46 -3.63 -17.61 -5.43
CA SER A 46 -4.97 -18.21 -5.52
C SER A 46 -5.95 -17.35 -6.33
N LEU A 47 -5.75 -16.03 -6.37
CA LEU A 47 -6.67 -15.10 -7.04
C LEU A 47 -6.44 -15.12 -8.55
N GLN A 48 -7.50 -15.46 -9.29
CA GLN A 48 -7.55 -15.36 -10.75
C GLN A 48 -8.38 -14.13 -11.14
N VAL A 49 -7.77 -13.23 -11.92
CA VAL A 49 -8.39 -11.99 -12.41
C VAL A 49 -7.89 -11.77 -13.83
N ASP A 50 -8.82 -11.62 -14.76
CA ASP A 50 -8.52 -11.37 -16.17
C ASP A 50 -8.62 -9.88 -16.52
N GLY A 51 -7.86 -9.45 -17.51
CA GLY A 51 -7.86 -8.08 -18.06
C GLY A 51 -6.46 -7.51 -18.25
N TRP A 52 -6.38 -6.20 -18.51
CA TRP A 52 -5.10 -5.49 -18.60
C TRP A 52 -4.36 -5.48 -17.25
N GLY A 53 -3.03 -5.50 -17.28
CA GLY A 53 -2.19 -5.68 -16.10
C GLY A 53 -2.48 -4.71 -14.95
N GLY A 54 -2.82 -3.45 -15.27
CA GLY A 54 -3.22 -2.46 -14.26
C GLY A 54 -4.51 -2.82 -13.52
N PHE A 55 -5.51 -3.36 -14.21
CA PHE A 55 -6.74 -3.82 -13.60
C PHE A 55 -6.55 -5.11 -12.79
N VAL A 56 -5.79 -6.06 -13.32
CA VAL A 56 -5.43 -7.29 -12.61
C VAL A 56 -4.75 -6.95 -11.28
N LEU A 57 -3.76 -6.04 -11.30
CA LEU A 57 -3.08 -5.58 -10.10
C LEU A 57 -4.04 -4.88 -9.12
N LYS A 58 -4.86 -3.95 -9.61
CA LYS A 58 -5.84 -3.21 -8.79
C LYS A 58 -6.82 -4.15 -8.09
N GLU A 59 -7.45 -5.07 -8.81
CA GLU A 59 -8.46 -5.95 -8.24
C GLU A 59 -7.84 -7.02 -7.33
N LYS A 60 -6.65 -7.54 -7.64
CA LYS A 60 -5.94 -8.45 -6.71
C LYS A 60 -5.62 -7.77 -5.38
N LEU A 61 -5.11 -6.54 -5.40
CA LEU A 61 -4.82 -5.78 -4.17
C LEU A 61 -6.10 -5.50 -3.37
N LYS A 62 -7.21 -5.19 -4.03
CA LYS A 62 -8.53 -5.00 -3.40
C LYS A 62 -9.03 -6.28 -2.72
N MET A 63 -8.90 -7.44 -3.37
CA MET A 63 -9.30 -8.73 -2.82
C MET A 63 -8.42 -9.17 -1.64
N ILE A 64 -7.10 -8.96 -1.71
CA ILE A 64 -6.20 -9.23 -0.58
C ILE A 64 -6.55 -8.35 0.63
N LYS A 65 -6.90 -7.08 0.39
CA LYS A 65 -7.37 -6.19 1.45
C LYS A 65 -8.67 -6.67 2.10
N LEU A 66 -9.61 -7.20 1.31
CA LEU A 66 -10.84 -7.79 1.84
C LEU A 66 -10.53 -9.04 2.67
N ALA A 67 -9.67 -9.91 2.19
CA ALA A 67 -9.29 -11.14 2.89
C ALA A 67 -8.50 -10.91 4.20
N LEU A 68 -7.94 -9.71 4.41
CA LEU A 68 -7.32 -9.30 5.68
C LEU A 68 -8.35 -8.85 6.73
N LYS A 69 -9.57 -8.54 6.30
CA LYS A 69 -10.65 -8.08 7.18
C LYS A 69 -11.41 -9.27 7.81
N ASP A 70 -11.39 -10.41 7.14
CA ASP A 70 -11.97 -11.67 7.60
C ASP A 70 -11.03 -12.38 8.59
#